data_AF-B4W1M3-F1
#
_entry.id   AF-B4W1M3-F1
#
_cell.length_a   1.000
_cell.length_b   1.000
_cell.length_c   1.000
_cell.angle_alpha   90.00
_cell.angle_beta   90.00
_cell.angle_gamma   90.00
#
_symmetry.space_group_name_H-M   'P 1'
#
loop_
_entity.id
_entity.type
_entity.pdbx_description
1 polymer ?
#
loop_
_entity_poly.entity_id
_entity_poly.type
_entity_poly.pdbx_seq_one_letter_code
_entity_poly.pdbx_strand_id
1 'polypeptide(L)'
;MGHPDILVEWNRNAPIASVSSAKIGKIDKVYWDSRTGDHKPGGLFCVLGSCIEPKRLKQPISLIDLAPTIASLLDVQLPKSDGQPISGVFSKPK
;
A
#
# COMPACT_ATOMS: atom_id res chain seq x y z
N MET A 1 3.19 -33.21 0.42
CA MET A 1 3.48 -32.42 1.64
C MET A 1 4.07 -31.10 1.19
N GLY A 2 3.43 -29.98 1.54
CA GLY A 2 3.96 -28.64 1.24
C GLY A 2 5.01 -28.25 2.26
N HIS A 3 6.14 -27.72 1.81
CA HIS A 3 7.12 -27.11 2.72
C HIS A 3 6.54 -25.80 3.30
N PRO A 4 6.93 -25.42 4.53
CA PRO A 4 6.47 -24.17 5.12
C PRO A 4 7.10 -22.97 4.40
N ASP A 5 6.27 -21.99 4.07
CA ASP A 5 6.75 -20.68 3.65
C ASP A 5 7.18 -19.87 4.87
N ILE A 6 8.31 -19.17 4.76
CA ILE A 6 8.80 -18.24 5.78
C ILE A 6 8.75 -16.84 5.20
N LEU A 7 7.97 -15.95 5.84
CA LEU A 7 8.00 -14.52 5.58
C LEU A 7 8.97 -13.86 6.56
N VAL A 8 10.01 -13.22 6.04
CA VAL A 8 10.95 -12.42 6.83
C VAL A 8 10.66 -10.95 6.57
N GLU A 9 10.17 -10.24 7.59
CA GLU A 9 9.98 -8.80 7.55
C GLU A 9 11.20 -8.07 8.12
N TRP A 10 11.76 -7.15 7.34
CA TRP A 10 12.84 -6.28 7.79
C TRP A 10 12.28 -4.91 8.18
N ASN A 11 12.44 -4.52 9.45
CA ASN A 11 11.90 -3.26 9.97
C ASN A 11 12.56 -1.98 9.41
N ARG A 12 13.56 -2.11 8.54
CA ARG A 12 14.29 -1.02 7.86
C ARG A 12 14.99 -0.01 8.78
N ASN A 13 15.17 -0.31 10.07
CA ASN A 13 15.88 0.57 11.01
C ASN A 13 17.41 0.57 10.85
N ALA A 14 17.95 -0.37 10.06
CA ALA A 14 19.36 -0.44 9.66
C ALA A 14 19.47 -1.05 8.25
N PRO A 15 20.57 -0.81 7.50
CA PRO A 15 20.81 -1.47 6.23
C PRO A 15 21.21 -2.94 6.42
N ILE A 16 20.96 -3.78 5.41
CA ILE A 16 21.58 -5.11 5.33
C ILE A 16 23.05 -4.90 4.95
N ALA A 17 23.96 -5.25 5.87
CA ALA A 17 25.40 -5.03 5.70
C ALA A 17 26.15 -6.26 5.17
N SER A 18 25.56 -7.46 5.30
CA SER A 18 26.20 -8.71 4.88
C SER A 18 25.19 -9.79 4.50
N VAL A 19 25.59 -10.65 3.56
CA VAL A 19 24.86 -11.89 3.21
C VAL A 19 25.84 -13.05 3.17
N SER A 20 25.39 -14.26 3.51
CA SER A 20 26.24 -15.45 3.46
C SER A 20 25.49 -16.69 2.96
N SER A 21 26.21 -17.58 2.29
CA SER A 21 25.74 -18.93 1.94
C SER A 21 26.91 -19.90 1.91
N ALA A 22 26.67 -21.18 2.16
CA ALA A 22 27.71 -22.20 2.10
C ALA A 22 28.36 -22.32 0.71
N LYS A 23 27.60 -22.07 -0.36
CA LYS A 23 28.08 -22.19 -1.75
C LYS A 23 28.91 -21.00 -2.22
N ILE A 24 28.56 -19.78 -1.80
CA ILE A 24 29.12 -18.53 -2.34
C ILE A 24 30.03 -17.81 -1.33
N GLY A 25 30.01 -18.21 -0.06
CA GLY A 25 30.76 -17.54 1.01
C GLY A 25 30.01 -16.32 1.55
N LYS A 26 30.75 -15.35 2.09
CA LYS A 26 30.21 -14.11 2.70
C LYS A 26 30.51 -12.91 1.82
N ILE A 27 29.53 -12.04 1.64
CA ILE A 27 29.68 -10.75 0.96
C ILE A 27 29.32 -9.66 1.96
N ASP A 28 30.28 -8.76 2.22
CA ASP A 28 30.10 -7.58 3.08
C ASP A 28 29.98 -6.33 2.20
N LYS A 29 28.84 -5.65 2.27
CA LYS A 29 28.61 -4.38 1.57
C LYS A 29 27.48 -3.61 2.25
N VAL A 30 27.74 -2.36 2.62
CA VAL A 30 26.70 -1.48 3.14
C VAL A 30 26.02 -0.79 1.97
N TYR A 31 24.73 -1.07 1.78
CA TYR A 31 23.89 -0.41 0.79
C TYR A 31 22.90 0.49 1.53
N TRP A 32 23.14 1.80 1.44
CA TRP A 32 22.38 2.83 2.15
C TRP A 32 21.12 3.28 1.43
N ASP A 33 20.96 2.89 0.17
CA ASP A 33 19.81 3.27 -0.64
C ASP A 33 18.80 2.12 -0.73
N SER A 34 17.62 2.47 -1.18
CA SER A 34 16.58 1.58 -1.67
C SER A 34 17.06 0.88 -2.96
N ARG A 35 16.86 -0.43 -3.09
CA ARG A 35 17.06 -1.11 -4.39
C ARG A 35 16.15 -0.43 -5.42
N THR A 36 16.53 -0.45 -6.69
CA THR A 36 15.58 -0.06 -7.74
C THR A 36 14.33 -0.94 -7.64
N GLY A 37 13.16 -0.31 -7.58
CA GLY A 37 11.89 -1.00 -7.31
C GLY A 37 11.53 -1.20 -5.83
N ASP A 38 12.31 -0.65 -4.88
CA ASP A 38 11.90 -0.66 -3.47
C ASP A 38 10.65 0.20 -3.26
N HIS A 39 9.64 -0.38 -2.61
CA HIS A 39 8.39 0.29 -2.36
C HIS A 39 8.53 1.22 -1.14
N LYS A 40 8.23 2.49 -1.34
CA LYS A 40 8.15 3.47 -0.25
C LYS A 40 6.76 3.43 0.40
N PRO A 41 6.67 3.58 1.73
CA PRO A 41 5.39 3.71 2.39
C PRO A 41 4.69 5.01 1.95
N GLY A 42 3.35 4.96 1.92
CA GLY A 42 2.51 6.07 1.47
C GLY A 42 2.28 6.08 -0.04
N GLY A 43 1.36 6.94 -0.48
CA GLY A 43 0.97 7.10 -1.87
C GLY A 43 0.26 8.43 -2.11
N LEU A 44 -0.06 8.72 -3.37
CA LEU A 44 -0.86 9.88 -3.76
C LEU A 44 -2.23 9.39 -4.24
N PHE A 45 -3.28 9.94 -3.66
CA PHE A 45 -4.66 9.72 -4.09
C PHE A 45 -5.28 11.04 -4.52
N CYS A 46 -5.75 11.08 -5.76
CA CYS A 46 -6.44 12.20 -6.36
C CYS A 46 -7.73 11.69 -7.02
N VAL A 47 -8.81 12.44 -6.87
CA VAL A 47 -10.10 12.13 -7.48
C VAL A 47 -10.76 13.44 -7.91
N LEU A 48 -11.40 13.42 -9.08
CA LEU A 48 -12.02 14.58 -9.70
C LEU A 48 -13.33 14.16 -10.37
N GLY A 49 -14.37 14.96 -10.20
CA GLY A 49 -15.67 14.73 -10.83
C GLY A 49 -16.65 15.84 -10.48
N SER A 50 -17.74 15.94 -11.24
CA SER A 50 -18.79 16.95 -11.03
C SER A 50 -19.46 16.85 -9.66
N CYS A 51 -19.43 15.67 -9.03
CA CYS A 51 -20.01 15.40 -7.71
C CYS A 51 -18.98 15.42 -6.57
N ILE A 52 -17.78 15.94 -6.81
CA ILE A 52 -16.67 15.91 -5.87
C ILE A 52 -16.21 17.34 -5.59
N GLU A 53 -16.48 17.81 -4.38
CA GLU A 53 -15.99 19.12 -3.93
C GLU A 53 -14.46 19.14 -3.82
N PRO A 54 -13.78 20.18 -4.32
CA PRO A 54 -12.34 20.35 -4.16
C PRO A 54 -11.96 20.45 -2.68
N LYS A 55 -11.26 19.44 -2.16
CA LYS A 55 -10.70 19.46 -0.80
C LYS A 55 -9.58 18.47 -0.63
N ARG A 56 -8.84 18.66 0.47
CA ARG A 56 -7.89 17.68 0.99
C ARG A 56 -8.55 16.85 2.09
N LEU A 57 -8.46 15.53 2.01
CA LEU A 57 -8.86 14.65 3.10
C LEU A 57 -7.87 14.83 4.26
N LYS A 58 -8.38 14.98 5.49
CA LYS A 58 -7.57 15.27 6.68
C LYS A 58 -6.88 14.03 7.25
N GLN A 59 -7.42 12.84 7.02
CA GLN A 59 -6.89 11.59 7.55
C GLN A 59 -6.20 10.77 6.44
N PRO A 60 -5.14 10.01 6.79
CA PRO A 60 -4.60 8.99 5.90
C PRO A 60 -5.71 8.00 5.51
N ILE A 61 -5.76 7.65 4.23
CA ILE A 61 -6.67 6.64 3.72
C ILE A 61 -5.97 5.29 3.65
N SER A 62 -6.70 4.20 3.87
CA SER A 62 -6.17 2.88 3.61
C SER A 62 -6.32 2.52 2.13
N LEU A 63 -5.34 1.79 1.59
CA LEU A 63 -5.41 1.32 0.20
C LEU A 63 -6.62 0.40 -0.02
N ILE A 64 -6.99 -0.39 0.99
CA ILE A 64 -8.12 -1.34 0.93
C ILE A 64 -9.48 -0.64 0.81
N ASP A 65 -9.55 0.65 1.15
CA ASP A 65 -10.78 1.45 1.09
C ASP A 65 -11.08 1.95 -0.34
N LEU A 66 -10.11 1.87 -1.26
CA LEU A 66 -10.30 2.36 -2.64
C LEU A 66 -11.34 1.56 -3.41
N ALA A 67 -11.31 0.23 -3.32
CA ALA A 67 -12.25 -0.65 -4.03
C ALA A 67 -13.73 -0.37 -3.65
N PRO A 68 -14.12 -0.40 -2.36
CA PRO A 68 -15.50 -0.07 -1.97
C PRO A 68 -15.88 1.39 -2.25
N THR A 69 -14.92 2.33 -2.25
CA THR A 69 -15.17 3.72 -2.66
C THR A 69 -15.55 3.84 -4.12
N ILE A 70 -14.82 3.18 -5.01
CA ILE A 70 -15.10 3.18 -6.45
C ILE A 70 -16.43 2.48 -6.74
N ALA A 71 -16.70 1.35 -6.07
CA ALA A 71 -17.98 0.66 -6.20
C ALA A 71 -19.16 1.57 -5.80
N SER A 72 -19.02 2.33 -4.71
CA SER A 72 -20.03 3.31 -4.28
C SER A 72 -20.20 4.46 -5.28
N LEU A 73 -19.12 4.93 -5.92
CA LEU A 73 -19.19 5.97 -6.95
C LEU A 73 -19.97 5.49 -8.19
N LEU A 74 -19.79 4.23 -8.55
CA LEU A 74 -20.38 3.63 -9.74
C LEU A 74 -21.77 3.03 -9.48
N ASP A 75 -22.27 3.09 -8.25
CA ASP A 75 -23.52 2.45 -7.81
C ASP A 75 -23.57 0.96 -8.14
N VAL A 76 -22.45 0.26 -7.93
CA VAL A 76 -22.33 -1.20 -8.14
C VAL A 76 -22.11 -1.92 -6.83
N GLN A 77 -22.67 -3.13 -6.70
CA GLN A 77 -22.40 -3.97 -5.53
C GLN A 77 -20.97 -4.53 -5.60
N LEU A 78 -20.19 -4.27 -4.55
CA LEU A 78 -18.97 -5.00 -4.27
C LEU A 78 -19.31 -6.12 -3.26
N PRO A 79 -18.98 -7.39 -3.55
CA PRO A 79 -19.03 -8.46 -2.56
C PRO A 79 -18.19 -8.12 -1.33
N LYS A 80 -18.31 -8.94 -0.27
CA LYS A 80 -17.61 -8.71 1.01
C LYS A 80 -16.14 -8.26 0.80
N SER A 81 -15.84 -7.04 1.24
CA SER A 81 -14.51 -6.43 1.20
C SER A 81 -13.99 -6.16 2.61
N ASP A 82 -12.67 -6.15 2.78
CA ASP A 82 -12.02 -5.82 4.06
C ASP A 82 -12.00 -4.30 4.35
N GLY A 83 -12.17 -3.46 3.31
CA GLY A 83 -12.22 -2.00 3.43
C GLY A 83 -13.63 -1.43 3.51
N GLN A 84 -13.71 -0.11 3.66
CA GLN A 84 -14.95 0.67 3.68
C GLN A 84 -14.86 1.87 2.72
N PRO A 85 -15.99 2.41 2.21
CA PRO A 85 -15.95 3.63 1.40
C PRO A 85 -15.29 4.80 2.14
N ILE A 86 -14.37 5.50 1.48
CA ILE A 86 -13.64 6.63 2.04
C ILE A 86 -14.62 7.77 2.31
N SER A 87 -14.77 8.09 3.59
CA SER A 87 -15.67 9.16 4.02
C SER A 87 -15.27 10.51 3.45
N GLY A 88 -16.28 11.26 3.01
CA GLY A 88 -16.08 12.60 2.49
C GLY A 88 -15.47 12.67 1.10
N VAL A 89 -15.33 11.58 0.33
CA VAL A 89 -14.97 11.71 -1.10
C VAL A 89 -16.11 12.33 -1.90
N PHE A 90 -17.34 11.86 -1.69
CA PHE A 90 -18.51 12.30 -2.44
C PHE A 90 -19.26 13.39 -1.68
N SER A 91 -19.76 14.38 -2.42
CA SER A 91 -20.83 15.25 -1.93
C SER A 91 -22.08 14.38 -1.71
N LYS A 92 -22.85 14.60 -0.64
CA LYS A 92 -24.14 13.90 -0.49
C LYS A 92 -24.93 14.08 -1.79
N PRO A 93 -25.56 13.03 -2.34
CA PRO A 93 -26.53 13.23 -3.41
C PRO A 93 -27.58 14.22 -2.91
N LYS A 94 -27.93 15.20 -3.76
CA LYS A 94 -29.09 16.07 -3.53
C LYS A 94 -30.36 15.24 -3.57
#